data_AF-A0A350M5Q5-F1
#
_entry.id   AF-A0A350M5Q5-F1
#
_cell.length_a   1.000
_cell.length_b   1.000
_cell.length_c   1.000
_cell.angle_alpha   90.00
_cell.angle_beta   90.00
_cell.angle_gamma   90.00
#
_symmetry.space_group_name_H-M   'P 1'
#
loop_
_entity.id
_entity.type
_entity.pdbx_description
1 polymer ?
#
loop_
_entity_poly.entity_id
_entity_poly.type
_entity_poly.pdbx_seq_one_letter_code
_entity_poly.pdbx_strand_id
1 'polypeptide(L)'
;MTNPVRLLISLSIEGGDQTELNNLTHELKSEIKRLKIDSIDDTSKGIAPKGTKAADWTDIGNMVITLAPAVIPPLFELLVSWIDRKPSTPVKIKIKVGRKTAQIEYDPTKTSSKELETIVKTLGRAVKK
;
A
#
# COMPACT_ATOMS: atom_id res chain seq x y z
N MET A 1 -0.93 23.45 12.43
CA MET A 1 -0.31 22.99 11.17
C MET A 1 -0.03 21.50 11.35
N THR A 2 -0.78 20.64 10.67
CA THR A 2 -0.60 19.19 10.80
C THR A 2 0.51 18.76 9.85
N ASN A 3 1.59 18.15 10.36
CA ASN A 3 2.69 17.73 9.49
C ASN A 3 2.22 16.64 8.53
N PRO A 4 2.50 16.75 7.22
CA PRO A 4 2.15 15.73 6.25
C PRO A 4 2.93 14.44 6.55
N VAL A 5 2.27 13.32 6.29
CA VAL A 5 2.81 11.97 6.49
C VAL A 5 3.22 11.43 5.14
N ARG A 6 4.45 10.96 5.06
CA ARG A 6 4.98 10.27 3.89
C ARG A 6 4.83 8.77 4.06
N LEU A 7 4.13 8.17 3.10
CA LEU A 7 3.87 6.74 3.00
C LEU A 7 4.59 6.16 1.79
N LEU A 8 5.16 4.97 1.92
CA LEU A 8 5.55 4.16 0.78
C LEU A 8 4.59 2.99 0.69
N ILE A 9 3.96 2.79 -0.46
CA ILE A 9 3.15 1.63 -0.79
C ILE A 9 3.91 0.79 -1.83
N SER A 10 4.12 -0.48 -1.52
CA SER A 10 4.72 -1.45 -2.42
C SER A 10 3.71 -2.56 -2.73
N LEU A 11 3.51 -2.85 -4.01
CA LEU A 11 2.62 -3.87 -4.53
C LEU A 11 3.44 -4.99 -5.16
N SER A 12 3.11 -6.24 -4.90
CA SER A 12 3.68 -7.40 -5.60
C SER A 12 2.62 -8.47 -5.85
N ILE A 13 2.79 -9.23 -6.91
CA ILE A 13 1.95 -10.37 -7.28
C ILE A 13 2.77 -11.66 -7.28
N GLU A 14 2.17 -12.77 -6.84
CA GLU A 14 2.86 -14.06 -6.79
C GLU A 14 2.79 -14.75 -8.16
N GLY A 15 3.95 -15.17 -8.69
CA GLY A 15 4.07 -15.82 -10.01
C GLY A 15 3.83 -14.90 -11.21
N GLY A 16 3.90 -13.58 -11.02
CA GLY A 16 3.19 -12.63 -11.86
C GLY A 16 3.89 -12.04 -13.07
N ASP A 17 3.06 -11.58 -14.00
CA ASP A 17 3.37 -10.79 -15.19
C ASP A 17 3.58 -9.31 -14.82
N GLN A 18 4.72 -8.75 -15.21
CA GLN A 18 5.06 -7.35 -14.95
C GLN A 18 4.04 -6.36 -15.55
N THR A 19 3.37 -6.75 -16.64
CA THR A 19 2.27 -5.98 -17.25
C THR A 19 1.06 -5.92 -16.34
N GLU A 20 0.68 -7.05 -15.73
CA GLU A 20 -0.42 -7.14 -14.77
C GLU A 20 -0.11 -6.30 -13.53
N LEU A 21 1.11 -6.42 -12.97
CA LEU A 21 1.54 -5.62 -11.83
C LEU A 21 1.50 -4.11 -12.13
N ASN A 22 1.95 -3.70 -13.32
CA ASN A 22 1.90 -2.30 -13.74
C ASN A 22 0.45 -1.80 -13.85
N ASN A 23 -0.44 -2.60 -14.42
CA ASN A 23 -1.86 -2.27 -14.52
C ASN A 23 -2.52 -2.13 -13.14
N LEU A 24 -2.26 -3.07 -12.22
CA LEU A 24 -2.75 -3.01 -10.85
C LEU A 24 -2.20 -1.80 -10.08
N THR A 25 -0.91 -1.51 -10.24
CA THR A 25 -0.26 -0.35 -9.64
C THR A 25 -0.89 0.95 -10.17
N HIS A 26 -1.14 1.04 -11.48
CA HIS A 26 -1.76 2.21 -12.11
C HIS A 26 -3.23 2.41 -11.67
N GLU A 27 -3.98 1.33 -11.54
CA GLU A 27 -5.37 1.35 -11.07
C GLU A 27 -5.43 1.83 -9.62
N LEU A 28 -4.66 1.20 -8.73
CA LEU A 28 -4.59 1.60 -7.33
C LEU A 28 -4.13 3.07 -7.19
N LYS A 29 -3.14 3.48 -7.98
CA LYS A 29 -2.69 4.88 -8.03
C LYS A 29 -3.83 5.84 -8.38
N SER A 30 -4.62 5.49 -9.39
CA SER A 30 -5.74 6.31 -9.87
C SER A 30 -6.83 6.44 -8.80
N GLU A 31 -7.04 5.40 -8.01
CA GLU A 31 -7.96 5.45 -6.88
C GLU A 31 -7.43 6.28 -5.71
N ILE A 32 -6.17 6.10 -5.33
CA ILE A 32 -5.53 6.88 -4.26
C ILE A 32 -5.53 8.37 -4.59
N LYS A 33 -5.32 8.75 -5.85
CA LYS A 33 -5.42 10.14 -6.31
C LYS A 33 -6.80 10.78 -6.10
N ARG A 34 -7.86 9.99 -5.94
CA ARG A 34 -9.20 10.50 -5.63
C ARG A 34 -9.34 10.90 -4.17
N LEU A 35 -8.45 10.41 -3.31
CA LEU A 35 -8.32 10.91 -1.95
C LEU A 35 -7.64 12.28 -2.01
N LYS A 36 -7.99 13.17 -1.07
CA LYS A 36 -7.39 14.51 -0.94
C LYS A 36 -5.94 14.42 -0.41
N ILE A 37 -5.05 13.78 -1.17
CA ILE A 37 -3.63 13.63 -0.88
C ILE A 37 -2.85 14.86 -1.34
N ASP A 38 -1.67 15.08 -0.77
CA ASP A 38 -0.80 16.21 -1.13
C ASP A 38 0.02 15.90 -2.38
N SER A 39 0.63 14.71 -2.45
CA SER A 39 1.42 14.27 -3.62
C SER A 39 1.48 12.75 -3.77
N ILE A 40 1.74 12.29 -4.99
CA ILE A 40 2.03 10.89 -5.31
C ILE A 40 3.14 10.80 -6.36
N ASP A 41 4.27 10.21 -5.97
CA ASP A 41 5.45 10.03 -6.80
C ASP A 41 5.58 8.57 -7.24
N ASP A 42 5.78 8.36 -8.55
CA ASP A 42 6.14 7.04 -9.06
C ASP A 42 7.61 6.76 -8.79
N THR A 43 7.86 5.70 -8.05
CA THR A 43 9.18 5.07 -8.02
C THR A 43 9.14 3.90 -9.01
N SER A 44 8.97 4.22 -10.30
CA SER A 44 8.78 3.24 -11.38
C SER A 44 10.04 2.46 -11.76
N LYS A 45 11.16 2.61 -11.06
CA LYS A 45 12.38 1.85 -11.31
C LYS A 45 13.01 1.43 -9.99
N GLY A 46 13.27 0.14 -9.91
CA GLY A 46 13.68 -0.57 -8.72
C GLY A 46 14.75 0.17 -7.92
N ILE A 47 14.46 0.36 -6.65
CA ILE A 47 15.32 0.03 -5.51
C ILE A 47 14.35 -0.01 -4.35
N ALA A 48 14.12 -1.21 -3.80
CA ALA A 48 13.43 -1.32 -2.53
C ALA A 48 14.18 -0.45 -1.50
N PRO A 49 13.51 0.40 -0.71
CA PRO A 49 14.20 1.27 0.23
C PRO A 49 15.03 0.44 1.20
N LYS A 50 16.25 0.92 1.52
CA LYS A 50 17.14 0.27 2.50
C LYS A 50 16.36 -0.12 3.76
N GLY A 51 16.31 -1.42 4.05
CA GLY A 51 15.59 -2.02 5.18
C GLY A 51 14.40 -2.89 4.80
N THR A 52 13.94 -2.88 3.55
CA THR A 52 13.08 -3.95 3.04
C THR A 52 13.97 -5.15 2.74
N LYS A 53 13.70 -6.32 3.35
CA LYS A 53 14.30 -7.59 2.88
C LYS A 53 13.86 -7.76 1.42
N ALA A 54 14.72 -7.35 0.49
CA ALA A 54 14.45 -7.28 -0.94
C ALA A 54 14.64 -8.63 -1.65
N ALA A 55 14.87 -9.71 -0.88
CA ALA A 55 15.26 -10.99 -1.43
C ALA A 55 14.09 -11.80 -2.03
N ASP A 56 12.83 -11.49 -1.68
CA ASP A 56 11.70 -12.37 -2.02
C ASP A 56 10.78 -11.83 -3.13
N TRP A 57 10.96 -10.57 -3.58
CA TRP A 57 9.96 -9.86 -4.39
C TRP A 57 10.63 -9.32 -5.67
N THR A 58 10.61 -10.09 -6.75
CA THR A 58 11.24 -9.74 -8.05
C THR A 58 10.47 -8.67 -8.83
N ASP A 59 9.15 -8.63 -8.68
CA ASP A 59 8.28 -7.67 -9.37
C ASP A 59 7.51 -6.84 -8.34
N ILE A 60 7.95 -5.58 -8.17
CA ILE A 60 7.37 -4.65 -7.19
C ILE A 60 6.99 -3.33 -7.85
N GLY A 61 5.71 -2.97 -7.80
CA GLY A 61 5.22 -1.63 -8.07
C GLY A 61 5.33 -0.76 -6.83
N ASN A 62 6.07 0.34 -6.88
CA ASN A 62 6.29 1.21 -5.73
C ASN A 62 5.72 2.61 -5.95
N MET A 63 5.00 3.12 -4.95
CA MET A 63 4.41 4.46 -4.94
C MET A 63 4.72 5.16 -3.62
N VAL A 64 5.20 6.40 -3.70
CA VAL A 64 5.40 7.24 -2.52
C VAL A 64 4.29 8.28 -2.47
N ILE A 65 3.61 8.38 -1.34
CA ILE A 65 2.44 9.23 -1.16
C ILE A 65 2.71 10.18 0.00
N THR A 66 2.39 11.46 -0.18
CA THR A 66 2.38 12.46 0.87
C THR A 66 0.93 12.85 1.12
N LEU A 67 0.49 12.79 2.37
CA LEU A 67 -0.90 13.13 2.73
C LEU A 67 -1.01 13.65 4.17
N ALA A 68 -2.07 14.39 4.45
CA ALA A 68 -2.40 14.76 5.82
C ALA A 68 -2.79 13.54 6.67
N PRO A 69 -2.48 13.49 7.99
CA PRO A 69 -2.84 12.36 8.85
C PRO A 69 -4.33 11.97 8.84
N ALA A 70 -5.22 12.94 8.59
CA ALA A 70 -6.66 12.71 8.48
C ALA A 70 -7.05 11.85 7.26
N VAL A 71 -6.19 11.77 6.25
CA VAL A 71 -6.40 10.98 5.01
C VAL A 71 -5.93 9.53 5.19
N ILE A 72 -5.25 9.21 6.30
CA ILE A 72 -4.76 7.86 6.56
C ILE A 72 -5.90 6.84 6.72
N PRO A 73 -6.91 7.06 7.58
CA PRO A 73 -8.05 6.13 7.66
C PRO A 73 -8.75 5.87 6.33
N PRO A 74 -9.15 6.89 5.53
CA PRO A 74 -9.81 6.63 4.25
C PRO A 74 -8.88 6.01 3.19
N LEU A 75 -7.56 6.24 3.25
CA LEU A 75 -6.60 5.51 2.42
C LEU A 75 -6.62 4.01 2.73
N PHE A 76 -6.65 3.65 3.99
CA PHE A 76 -6.69 2.25 4.39
C PHE A 76 -8.03 1.58 4.02
N GLU A 77 -9.15 2.28 4.19
CA GLU A 77 -10.46 1.80 3.72
C GLU A 77 -10.49 1.60 2.21
N LEU A 78 -9.90 2.53 1.45
CA LEU A 78 -9.73 2.41 0.01
C LEU A 78 -8.90 1.15 -0.34
N LEU A 79 -7.79 0.92 0.35
CA LEU A 79 -6.94 -0.26 0.12
C LEU A 79 -7.69 -1.57 0.42
N VAL A 80 -8.42 -1.64 1.53
CA VAL A 80 -9.27 -2.80 1.87
C VAL A 80 -10.30 -3.04 0.76
N SER A 81 -11.00 -1.98 0.34
CA SER A 81 -12.03 -2.10 -0.69
C SER A 81 -11.46 -2.42 -2.07
N TRP A 82 -10.29 -1.88 -2.42
CA TRP A 82 -9.58 -2.19 -3.66
C TRP A 82 -9.17 -3.66 -3.69
N ILE A 83 -8.67 -4.16 -2.56
CA ILE A 83 -8.34 -5.57 -2.35
C ILE A 83 -9.59 -6.45 -2.50
N ASP A 84 -10.68 -6.14 -1.79
CA ASP A 84 -11.92 -6.94 -1.82
C ASP A 84 -12.57 -6.96 -3.23
N ARG A 85 -12.38 -5.91 -4.04
CA ARG A 85 -12.92 -5.81 -5.41
C ARG A 85 -12.09 -6.54 -6.47
N LYS A 86 -10.80 -6.83 -6.20
CA LYS A 86 -9.90 -7.47 -7.17
C LYS A 86 -9.83 -8.99 -6.90
N PRO A 87 -10.46 -9.85 -7.72
CA PRO A 87 -10.81 -11.19 -7.27
C PRO A 87 -10.13 -12.34 -8.03
N SER A 88 -8.81 -12.32 -8.29
CA SER A 88 -8.16 -13.52 -8.92
C SER A 88 -6.69 -13.75 -8.57
N THR A 89 -5.93 -12.71 -8.22
CA THR A 89 -4.48 -12.80 -8.04
C THR A 89 -4.12 -12.43 -6.59
N PRO A 90 -3.30 -13.22 -5.88
CA PRO A 90 -2.74 -12.82 -4.59
C PRO A 90 -1.89 -11.56 -4.72
N VAL A 91 -2.19 -10.54 -3.90
CA VAL A 91 -1.50 -9.23 -3.94
C VAL A 91 -0.96 -8.87 -2.57
N LYS A 92 0.34 -8.64 -2.47
CA LYS A 92 0.97 -8.17 -1.22
C LYS A 92 1.13 -6.66 -1.24
N ILE A 93 0.62 -5.99 -0.20
CA ILE A 93 0.73 -4.53 -0.04
C ILE A 93 1.58 -4.20 1.19
N LYS A 94 2.75 -3.62 0.99
CA LYS A 94 3.59 -3.13 2.10
C LYS A 94 3.48 -1.62 2.24
N ILE A 95 3.26 -1.13 3.46
CA ILE A 95 3.05 0.29 3.75
C ILE A 95 4.05 0.77 4.80
N LYS A 96 4.93 1.71 4.45
CA LYS A 96 5.90 2.28 5.40
C LYS A 96 5.53 3.70 5.78
N VAL A 97 5.49 3.99 7.09
CA VAL A 97 5.17 5.30 7.69
C VAL A 97 6.35 5.78 8.52
N GLY A 98 7.19 6.66 7.97
CA GLY A 98 8.43 7.08 8.64
C GLY A 98 9.33 5.89 9.00
N ARG A 99 9.60 5.67 10.30
CA ARG A 99 10.36 4.51 10.81
C ARG A 99 9.49 3.27 11.08
N LYS A 100 8.17 3.42 11.15
CA LYS A 100 7.24 2.31 11.36
C LYS A 100 6.93 1.67 10.01
N THR A 101 6.96 0.34 9.95
CA THR A 101 6.55 -0.39 8.75
C THR A 101 5.35 -1.24 9.10
N ALA A 102 4.31 -1.14 8.28
CA ALA A 102 3.18 -2.03 8.30
C ALA A 102 3.24 -2.91 7.05
N GLN A 103 2.99 -4.20 7.20
CA GLN A 103 2.85 -5.09 6.06
C GLN A 103 1.43 -5.62 6.07
N ILE A 104 0.72 -5.38 4.96
CA ILE A 104 -0.59 -5.95 4.71
C ILE A 104 -0.39 -7.00 3.62
N GLU A 105 -0.24 -8.24 4.04
CA GLU A 105 -0.22 -9.35 3.10
C GLU A 105 -1.65 -9.79 2.88
N TYR A 106 -2.16 -9.57 1.67
CA TYR A 106 -3.45 -10.07 1.27
C TYR A 106 -3.28 -11.22 0.30
N ASP A 107 -3.53 -12.41 0.80
CA ASP A 107 -3.76 -13.57 -0.04
C ASP A 107 -5.28 -13.80 -0.01
N PRO A 108 -6.01 -13.66 -1.14
CA PRO A 108 -7.45 -13.91 -1.18
C PRO A 108 -7.82 -15.34 -0.75
N THR A 109 -6.83 -16.24 -0.69
CA THR A 109 -6.98 -17.62 -0.20
C THR A 109 -6.67 -17.79 1.29
N LYS A 110 -6.06 -16.80 1.97
CA LYS A 110 -5.60 -16.92 3.37
C LYS A 110 -5.90 -15.72 4.29
N THR A 111 -5.99 -14.50 3.79
CA THR A 111 -6.16 -13.28 4.61
C THR A 111 -7.63 -12.85 4.60
N SER A 112 -8.24 -12.79 5.79
CA SER A 112 -9.61 -12.29 5.95
C SER A 112 -9.64 -10.76 6.04
N SER A 113 -10.66 -10.11 5.47
CA SER A 113 -10.89 -8.66 5.57
C SER A 113 -10.89 -8.15 7.03
N LYS A 114 -11.20 -9.02 8.00
CA LYS A 114 -11.17 -8.74 9.45
C LYS A 114 -9.75 -8.55 10.01
N GLU A 115 -8.76 -9.27 9.49
CA GLU A 115 -7.35 -9.07 9.86
C GLU A 115 -6.83 -7.75 9.30
N LEU A 116 -7.23 -7.44 8.08
CA LEU A 116 -6.97 -6.16 7.41
C LEU A 116 -7.48 -4.98 8.24
N GLU A 117 -8.75 -5.01 8.67
CA GLU A 117 -9.30 -3.98 9.57
C GLU A 117 -8.50 -3.79 10.86
N THR A 118 -7.99 -4.88 11.43
CA THR A 118 -7.23 -4.84 12.68
C THR A 118 -5.89 -4.15 12.48
N ILE A 119 -5.23 -4.40 11.34
CA ILE A 119 -3.99 -3.72 10.94
C ILE A 119 -4.25 -2.24 10.73
N VAL A 120 -5.33 -1.88 10.00
CA VAL A 120 -5.75 -0.49 9.78
C VAL A 120 -5.98 0.26 11.10
N LYS A 121 -6.74 -0.34 12.01
CA LYS A 121 -7.03 0.24 13.34
C LYS A 121 -5.75 0.45 14.15
N THR A 122 -4.81 -0.48 14.07
CA THR A 122 -3.53 -0.40 14.79
C THR A 122 -2.65 0.72 14.23
N LEU A 123 -2.61 0.89 12.90
CA LEU A 123 -1.82 1.93 12.25
C LEU A 123 -2.42 3.32 12.43
N GLY A 124 -3.74 3.45 12.29
CA GLY A 124 -4.42 4.72 12.57
C GLY A 124 -4.16 5.22 13.99
N ARG A 125 -4.05 4.32 14.98
CA ARG A 125 -3.65 4.65 16.35
C ARG A 125 -2.17 5.03 16.45
N ALA A 126 -1.30 4.34 15.73
CA ALA A 126 0.15 4.56 15.77
C ALA A 126 0.59 5.88 15.12
N VAL A 127 -0.26 6.49 14.28
CA VAL A 127 -0.01 7.79 13.63
C VAL A 127 -0.69 8.97 14.35
N LYS A 128 -1.68 8.72 15.21
CA LYS A 128 -2.30 9.75 16.06
C LYS A 128 -1.45 10.16 17.28
N LYS A 129 -0.42 9.38 17.62
CA LYS A 129 0.56 9.65 18.69
C LYS A 129 1.80 10.29 18.10
#